data_AF-A0A352XNS8-F1
#
_entry.id   AF-A0A352XNS8-F1
#
_cell.length_a   1.000
_cell.length_b   1.000
_cell.length_c   1.000
_cell.angle_alpha   90.00
_cell.angle_beta   90.00
_cell.angle_gamma   90.00
#
_symmetry.space_group_name_H-M   'P 1'
#
loop_
_entity.id
_entity.type
_entity.pdbx_description
1 polymer ?
#
loop_
_entity_poly.entity_id
_entity_poly.type
_entity_poly.pdbx_seq_one_letter_code
_entity_poly.pdbx_strand_id
1 'polypeptide(L)'
;MNIHNVTIEVGSNPMIIETGKLAKLADGAVTVRCGDTIILVTAVSATKVKTGQTWFPLSVEYKEKASAAGVFPGGYFKREGRPTEKEILTCRMTDRPLRPLFPKGYLYETQIVALLLSADGINDADILSMNGASAALCLSDIPFAGPIGAVRVGRIDGEFLINPTHDERAESDLDLVYVGGKNDVIMIEGSALELPEPEFIKSLHFAQAAVQKIIAAQEELVAKAGKAKREYTVTVAKDELLEVAYEIAGSRIESAIYAASKVERGKKVGALRDEVEAAIMERFPQTTEFEIEQAFEYLQKKAFRISIMEKGLRADGRKPGDLRPLYGEVATLPRVHGSAIFSRGETQALAIATLAPADEKQDMDNYAGGETEKRFILHYNFPPFSVGETGRMGGLNRREIGHGALAERSIAPVIPAETVFPYAMRVSSEVTESNGSTSMATVCAGVMSLLDAGVPLKATVGGISCGLVTEMDENGNMKAYTTLLDIIGSEDFYGDMDFKLCGTRAGVTGYQLDLKLPGIPLSILEEGIEVAKNGRMIIIDKMEESISGPAELSPYA
;
A
#
# COMPACT_ATOMS: atom_id res chain seq x y z
N MET A 1 30.63 -11.89 -23.88
CA MET A 1 29.56 -11.58 -22.90
C MET A 1 29.15 -10.16 -23.21
N ASN A 2 27.94 -9.94 -23.71
CA ASN A 2 27.49 -8.58 -24.05
C ASN A 2 26.88 -7.99 -22.78
N ILE A 3 27.63 -7.09 -22.15
CA ILE A 3 27.21 -6.37 -20.94
C ILE A 3 26.76 -4.99 -21.39
N HIS A 4 25.59 -4.57 -20.94
CA HIS A 4 25.04 -3.24 -21.20
C HIS A 4 24.72 -2.58 -19.88
N ASN A 5 24.99 -1.28 -19.78
CA ASN A 5 24.62 -0.48 -18.62
C ASN A 5 24.16 0.91 -19.03
N VAL A 6 23.49 1.56 -18.08
CA VAL A 6 23.11 2.97 -18.09
C VAL A 6 23.41 3.57 -16.72
N THR A 7 23.81 4.83 -16.71
CA THR A 7 24.06 5.61 -15.49
C THR A 7 23.03 6.72 -15.41
N ILE A 8 22.46 6.89 -14.22
CA ILE A 8 21.35 7.81 -13.95
C ILE A 8 21.83 8.80 -12.90
N GLU A 9 21.93 10.06 -13.29
CA GLU A 9 22.30 11.17 -12.41
C GLU A 9 21.08 11.59 -11.59
N VAL A 10 20.83 10.86 -10.50
CA VAL A 10 19.68 11.01 -9.60
C VAL A 10 20.11 10.92 -8.14
N GLY A 11 19.87 11.97 -7.37
CA GLY A 11 20.40 12.10 -6.01
C GLY A 11 21.89 12.46 -5.98
N SER A 12 22.50 12.35 -4.80
CA SER A 12 23.93 12.68 -4.59
C SER A 12 24.88 11.65 -5.20
N ASN A 13 24.46 10.38 -5.27
CA ASN A 13 25.22 9.28 -5.85
C ASN A 13 24.51 8.76 -7.11
N PRO A 14 25.22 8.58 -8.24
CA PRO A 14 24.60 8.09 -9.47
C PRO A 14 24.13 6.64 -9.31
N MET A 15 22.94 6.34 -9.83
CA MET A 15 22.42 4.98 -9.91
C MET A 15 22.87 4.34 -11.23
N ILE A 16 23.34 3.10 -11.19
CA ILE A 16 23.80 2.35 -12.36
C ILE A 16 22.98 1.07 -12.49
N ILE A 17 22.38 0.85 -13.67
CA ILE A 17 21.66 -0.39 -13.99
C ILE A 17 22.46 -1.15 -15.04
N GLU A 18 22.85 -2.39 -14.75
CA GLU A 18 23.64 -3.26 -15.63
C GLU A 18 22.91 -4.59 -15.91
N THR A 19 22.98 -5.09 -17.15
CA THR A 19 22.44 -6.39 -17.57
C THR A 19 23.45 -7.20 -18.41
N GLY A 20 23.16 -8.50 -18.61
CA GLY A 20 23.95 -9.41 -19.45
C GLY A 20 25.09 -10.15 -18.73
N LYS A 21 25.37 -9.82 -17.47
CA LYS A 21 26.42 -10.43 -16.65
C LYS A 21 25.94 -11.59 -15.79
N LEU A 22 24.92 -11.38 -14.95
CA LEU A 22 24.41 -12.35 -13.97
C LEU A 22 23.04 -12.91 -14.36
N ALA A 23 22.67 -14.06 -13.76
CA ALA A 23 21.34 -14.68 -13.82
C ALA A 23 20.73 -14.84 -15.24
N LYS A 24 21.55 -15.24 -16.21
CA LYS A 24 21.20 -15.32 -17.65
C LYS A 24 20.08 -16.28 -18.03
N LEU A 25 19.65 -17.14 -17.09
CA LEU A 25 18.52 -18.05 -17.28
C LEU A 25 17.18 -17.43 -16.88
N ALA A 26 17.17 -16.28 -16.19
CA ALA A 26 15.96 -15.54 -15.93
C ALA A 26 15.43 -14.89 -17.21
N ASP A 27 14.11 -14.63 -17.25
CA ASP A 27 13.50 -13.92 -18.36
C ASP A 27 14.07 -12.50 -18.45
N GLY A 28 14.27 -11.85 -17.31
CA GLY A 28 15.03 -10.60 -17.21
C GLY A 28 15.88 -10.56 -15.95
N ALA A 29 17.06 -9.93 -16.02
CA ALA A 29 17.95 -9.77 -14.87
C ALA A 29 18.79 -8.51 -14.99
N VAL A 30 18.93 -7.79 -13.88
CA VAL A 30 19.81 -6.62 -13.75
C VAL A 30 20.54 -6.63 -12.41
N THR A 31 21.71 -6.01 -12.37
CA THR A 31 22.25 -5.48 -11.12
C THR A 31 22.03 -3.98 -11.09
N VAL A 32 21.56 -3.46 -9.96
CA VAL A 32 21.44 -2.02 -9.71
C VAL A 32 22.43 -1.63 -8.62
N ARG A 33 23.16 -0.54 -8.82
CA ARG A 33 24.18 -0.04 -7.90
C ARG A 33 23.98 1.44 -7.60
N CYS A 34 24.16 1.81 -6.33
CA CYS A 34 24.33 3.19 -5.86
C CYS A 34 25.41 3.17 -4.77
N GLY A 35 26.48 3.96 -4.92
CA GLY A 35 27.69 3.78 -4.10
C GLY A 35 28.23 2.35 -4.23
N ASP A 36 28.48 1.70 -3.09
CA ASP A 36 28.91 0.30 -3.01
C ASP A 36 27.75 -0.65 -2.63
N THR A 37 26.53 -0.11 -2.51
CA THR A 37 25.31 -0.91 -2.38
C THR A 37 24.88 -1.46 -3.74
N ILE A 38 24.80 -2.79 -3.85
CA ILE A 38 24.52 -3.52 -5.09
C ILE A 38 23.44 -4.56 -4.85
N ILE A 39 22.39 -4.51 -5.65
CA ILE A 39 21.30 -5.49 -5.64
C ILE A 39 21.18 -6.21 -6.98
N LEU A 40 20.99 -7.52 -6.96
CA LEU A 40 20.60 -8.31 -8.12
C LEU A 40 19.07 -8.44 -8.14
N VAL A 41 18.44 -8.05 -9.24
CA VAL A 41 16.99 -8.22 -9.42
C VAL A 41 16.72 -9.06 -10.66
N THR A 42 15.87 -10.08 -10.50
CA THR A 42 15.48 -11.00 -11.58
C THR A 42 13.96 -11.08 -11.69
N ALA A 43 13.46 -11.18 -12.92
CA ALA A 43 12.07 -11.48 -13.23
C ALA A 43 11.96 -12.79 -14.00
N VAL A 44 11.03 -13.65 -13.59
CA VAL A 44 10.70 -14.92 -14.26
C VAL A 44 9.18 -15.06 -14.30
N SER A 45 8.63 -15.42 -15.45
CA SER A 45 7.22 -15.76 -15.60
C SER A 45 7.06 -17.13 -16.26
N ALA A 46 6.14 -17.93 -15.74
CA ALA A 46 5.74 -19.18 -16.34
C ALA A 46 5.28 -18.97 -17.80
N THR A 47 5.51 -19.96 -18.65
CA THR A 47 5.06 -19.92 -20.05
C THR A 47 3.67 -20.52 -20.24
N LYS A 48 3.06 -21.05 -19.18
CA LYS A 48 1.72 -21.64 -19.17
C LYS A 48 0.99 -21.27 -17.88
N VAL A 49 -0.30 -21.00 -17.99
CA VAL A 49 -1.21 -20.84 -16.85
C VAL A 49 -1.45 -22.21 -16.22
N LYS A 50 -1.39 -22.31 -14.89
CA LYS A 50 -1.73 -23.53 -14.16
C LYS A 50 -3.22 -23.83 -14.29
N THR A 51 -3.59 -25.10 -14.44
CA THR A 51 -5.00 -25.52 -14.47
C THR A 51 -5.72 -25.05 -13.20
N GLY A 52 -6.87 -24.38 -13.37
CA GLY A 52 -7.68 -23.87 -12.26
C GLY A 52 -7.17 -22.56 -11.63
N GLN A 53 -6.18 -21.89 -12.23
CA GLN A 53 -5.71 -20.59 -11.76
C GLN A 53 -6.78 -19.50 -11.99
N THR A 54 -7.21 -18.83 -10.93
CA THR A 54 -8.26 -17.79 -10.96
C THR A 54 -7.77 -16.39 -10.56
N TRP A 55 -6.49 -16.26 -10.23
CA TRP A 55 -5.89 -14.98 -9.81
C TRP A 55 -4.48 -14.83 -10.36
N PHE A 56 -3.98 -13.60 -10.48
CA PHE A 56 -2.64 -13.35 -11.01
C PHE A 56 -1.55 -13.61 -9.94
N PRO A 57 -0.75 -14.69 -10.07
CA PRO A 57 0.26 -15.05 -9.09
C PRO A 57 1.56 -14.28 -9.29
N LEU A 58 1.52 -12.98 -9.02
CA LEU A 58 2.73 -12.18 -8.84
C LEU A 58 3.23 -12.32 -7.39
N SER A 59 4.50 -12.71 -7.28
CA SER A 59 5.25 -12.72 -6.03
C SER A 59 6.49 -11.85 -6.15
N VAL A 60 6.75 -11.05 -5.12
CA VAL A 60 7.99 -10.31 -4.97
C VAL A 60 8.68 -10.78 -3.70
N GLU A 61 9.97 -11.10 -3.84
CA GLU A 61 10.86 -11.49 -2.76
C GLU A 61 12.05 -10.54 -2.72
N TYR A 62 12.25 -9.88 -1.59
CA TYR A 62 13.41 -9.04 -1.31
C TYR A 62 14.15 -9.64 -0.12
N LYS A 63 15.46 -9.83 -0.26
CA LYS A 63 16.28 -10.44 0.78
C LYS A 63 17.55 -9.64 1.04
N GLU A 64 17.72 -9.24 2.30
CA GLU A 64 18.97 -8.72 2.84
C GLU A 64 19.72 -9.87 3.50
N LYS A 65 20.93 -10.12 3.01
CA LYS A 65 21.81 -11.16 3.57
C LYS A 65 22.89 -10.50 4.40
N ALA A 66 23.21 -11.07 5.55
CA ALA A 66 24.27 -10.57 6.41
C ALA A 66 25.63 -10.52 5.66
N SER A 67 25.83 -11.46 4.74
CA SER A 67 27.00 -11.50 3.85
C SER A 67 27.17 -10.25 2.96
N ALA A 68 26.08 -9.53 2.65
CA ALA A 68 26.17 -8.29 1.88
C ALA A 68 26.90 -7.19 2.65
N ALA A 69 26.86 -7.25 3.98
CA ALA A 69 27.62 -6.39 4.90
C ALA A 69 28.90 -7.07 5.44
N GLY A 70 29.26 -8.25 4.93
CA GLY A 70 30.45 -8.98 5.37
C GLY A 70 30.36 -9.56 6.79
N VAL A 71 29.14 -9.75 7.34
CA VAL A 71 28.94 -10.25 8.71
C VAL A 71 28.17 -11.56 8.75
N PHE A 72 28.27 -12.28 9.87
CA PHE A 72 27.44 -13.46 10.13
C PHE A 72 26.03 -13.04 10.56
N PRO A 73 24.97 -13.78 10.14
CA PRO A 73 23.64 -13.56 10.69
C PRO A 73 23.61 -13.75 12.21
N GLY A 74 22.75 -12.99 12.87
CA GLY A 74 22.42 -13.17 14.28
C GLY A 74 21.92 -14.58 14.63
N GLY A 75 21.84 -14.87 15.93
CA GLY A 75 21.29 -16.14 16.44
C GLY A 75 22.21 -17.37 16.33
N TYR A 76 21.67 -18.54 16.68
CA TYR A 76 22.43 -19.79 16.83
C TYR A 76 22.77 -20.46 15.47
N PHE A 77 21.84 -20.42 14.51
CA PHE A 77 21.96 -21.15 13.24
C PHE A 77 22.86 -20.46 12.20
N LYS A 78 23.26 -19.20 12.44
CA LYS A 78 24.11 -18.41 11.52
C LYS A 78 23.60 -18.40 10.08
N ARG A 79 22.28 -18.29 9.93
CA ARG A 79 21.55 -18.28 8.66
C ARG A 79 20.41 -17.28 8.77
N GLU A 80 20.12 -16.56 7.69
CA GLU A 80 18.98 -15.67 7.64
C GLU A 80 17.68 -16.44 7.95
N GLY A 81 16.92 -15.91 8.91
CA GLY A 81 15.67 -16.50 9.36
C GLY A 81 14.47 -16.08 8.51
N ARG A 82 13.32 -15.97 9.16
CA ARG A 82 12.10 -15.43 8.56
C ARG A 82 12.35 -14.01 8.02
N PRO A 83 11.60 -13.56 6.99
CA PRO A 83 11.73 -12.20 6.50
C PRO A 83 11.53 -11.17 7.62
N THR A 84 12.37 -10.13 7.63
CA THR A 84 12.22 -8.99 8.54
C THR A 84 11.03 -8.11 8.13
N GLU A 85 10.63 -7.20 9.02
CA GLU A 85 9.60 -6.20 8.68
C GLU A 85 10.02 -5.38 7.46
N LYS A 86 11.26 -4.86 7.44
CA LYS A 86 11.85 -4.13 6.31
C LYS A 86 11.73 -4.95 5.02
N GLU A 87 12.14 -6.23 5.05
CA GLU A 87 12.08 -7.07 3.85
C GLU A 87 10.65 -7.23 3.32
N ILE A 88 9.68 -7.43 4.21
CA ILE A 88 8.26 -7.55 3.86
C ILE A 88 7.72 -6.24 3.27
N LEU A 89 8.07 -5.10 3.87
CA LEU A 89 7.64 -3.78 3.38
C LEU A 89 8.25 -3.48 2.01
N THR A 90 9.53 -3.76 1.79
CA THR A 90 10.16 -3.58 0.47
C THR A 90 9.54 -4.48 -0.60
N CYS A 91 9.20 -5.74 -0.27
CA CYS A 91 8.45 -6.61 -1.18
C CYS A 91 7.11 -5.96 -1.58
N ARG A 92 6.38 -5.41 -0.61
CA ARG A 92 5.08 -4.77 -0.86
C ARG A 92 5.21 -3.50 -1.68
N MET A 93 6.14 -2.61 -1.33
CA MET A 93 6.41 -1.37 -2.08
C MET A 93 6.84 -1.65 -3.52
N THR A 94 7.49 -2.78 -3.76
CA THR A 94 7.84 -3.22 -5.12
C THR A 94 6.65 -3.84 -5.85
N ASP A 95 5.83 -4.68 -5.19
CA ASP A 95 4.67 -5.34 -5.79
C ASP A 95 3.57 -4.35 -6.23
N ARG A 96 3.22 -3.44 -5.33
CA ARG A 96 2.08 -2.49 -5.46
C ARG A 96 2.09 -1.71 -6.78
N PRO A 97 3.19 -1.04 -7.20
CA PRO A 97 3.21 -0.30 -8.46
C PRO A 97 3.37 -1.17 -9.71
N LEU A 98 3.90 -2.40 -9.58
CA LEU A 98 4.11 -3.29 -10.72
C LEU A 98 2.83 -4.04 -11.10
N ARG A 99 2.03 -4.44 -10.12
CA ARG A 99 0.86 -5.30 -10.30
C ARG A 99 -0.18 -4.75 -11.30
N PRO A 100 -0.55 -3.45 -11.28
CA PRO A 100 -1.51 -2.88 -12.23
C PRO A 100 -1.00 -2.79 -13.67
N LEU A 101 0.31 -2.93 -13.90
CA LEU A 101 0.95 -2.82 -15.20
C LEU A 101 1.04 -4.14 -15.96
N PHE A 102 0.57 -5.24 -15.35
CA PHE A 102 0.36 -6.49 -16.07
C PHE A 102 -0.99 -6.48 -16.79
N PRO A 103 -1.11 -7.10 -17.98
CA PRO A 103 -2.38 -7.15 -18.70
C PRO A 103 -3.50 -7.75 -17.85
N LYS A 104 -4.71 -7.17 -17.91
CA LYS A 104 -5.88 -7.72 -17.22
C LYS A 104 -6.13 -9.17 -17.69
N GLY A 105 -6.28 -10.10 -16.74
CA GLY A 105 -6.45 -11.52 -17.04
C GLY A 105 -5.13 -12.26 -17.34
N TYR A 106 -3.97 -11.64 -17.11
CA TYR A 106 -2.67 -12.32 -17.16
C TYR A 106 -2.49 -13.20 -15.91
N LEU A 107 -2.72 -14.52 -16.04
CA LEU A 107 -2.69 -15.46 -14.90
C LEU A 107 -1.44 -16.33 -14.85
N TYR A 108 -0.36 -15.90 -15.49
CA TYR A 108 0.92 -16.63 -15.47
C TYR A 108 1.67 -16.32 -14.18
N GLU A 109 2.08 -17.37 -13.45
CA GLU A 109 2.88 -17.20 -12.23
C GLU A 109 4.16 -16.44 -12.54
N THR A 110 4.33 -15.31 -11.88
CA THR A 110 5.42 -14.37 -12.09
C THR A 110 6.13 -14.14 -10.76
N GLN A 111 7.45 -14.26 -10.77
CA GLN A 111 8.28 -14.05 -9.60
C GLN A 111 9.34 -13.00 -9.88
N ILE A 112 9.44 -12.05 -8.97
CA ILE A 112 10.50 -11.06 -8.91
C ILE A 112 11.32 -11.36 -7.66
N VAL A 113 12.63 -11.52 -7.83
CA VAL A 113 13.57 -11.77 -6.72
C VAL A 113 14.64 -10.69 -6.71
N ALA A 114 14.74 -9.98 -5.60
CA ALA A 114 15.72 -8.93 -5.34
C ALA A 114 16.64 -9.39 -4.20
N LEU A 115 17.92 -9.59 -4.50
CA LEU A 115 18.92 -10.08 -3.56
C LEU A 115 19.98 -9.00 -3.34
N LEU A 116 20.07 -8.48 -2.11
CA LEU A 116 21.14 -7.57 -1.73
C LEU A 116 22.47 -8.34 -1.75
N LEU A 117 23.40 -7.90 -2.61
CA LEU A 117 24.70 -8.54 -2.80
C LEU A 117 25.82 -7.83 -2.05
N SER A 118 25.72 -6.50 -1.94
CA SER A 118 26.68 -5.64 -1.24
C SER A 118 25.91 -4.49 -0.59
N ALA A 119 26.27 -4.14 0.63
CA ALA A 119 25.70 -3.01 1.36
C ALA A 119 26.83 -2.15 1.91
N ASP A 120 26.80 -0.85 1.61
CA ASP A 120 27.80 0.11 2.06
C ASP A 120 27.48 0.75 3.42
N GLY A 121 26.28 0.47 3.97
CA GLY A 121 25.80 1.02 5.23
C GLY A 121 25.37 2.49 5.13
N ILE A 122 25.39 3.08 3.94
CA ILE A 122 25.10 4.50 3.67
C ILE A 122 23.82 4.64 2.84
N ASN A 123 23.70 3.84 1.77
CA ASN A 123 22.60 3.90 0.82
C ASN A 123 21.62 2.73 1.04
N ASP A 124 20.32 3.02 1.14
CA ASP A 124 19.30 1.98 1.22
C ASP A 124 19.06 1.30 -0.14
N ALA A 125 18.75 0.00 -0.12
CA ALA A 125 18.63 -0.83 -1.31
C ALA A 125 17.17 -0.98 -1.82
N ASP A 126 16.20 -0.45 -1.08
CA ASP A 126 14.77 -0.54 -1.43
C ASP A 126 14.45 0.20 -2.74
N ILE A 127 14.95 1.43 -2.93
CA ILE A 127 14.82 2.18 -4.18
C ILE A 127 15.50 1.46 -5.35
N LEU A 128 16.66 0.84 -5.11
CA LEU A 128 17.38 0.07 -6.12
C LEU A 128 16.59 -1.19 -6.51
N SER A 129 15.94 -1.84 -5.54
CA SER A 129 15.08 -3.01 -5.75
C SER A 129 13.92 -2.69 -6.69
N MET A 130 13.20 -1.59 -6.43
CA MET A 130 12.03 -1.20 -7.23
C MET A 130 12.42 -0.86 -8.68
N ASN A 131 13.45 -0.04 -8.86
CA ASN A 131 13.96 0.30 -10.19
C ASN A 131 14.54 -0.93 -10.92
N GLY A 132 15.21 -1.82 -10.19
CA GLY A 132 15.73 -3.07 -10.74
C GLY A 132 14.63 -4.04 -11.16
N ALA A 133 13.53 -4.11 -10.42
CA ALA A 133 12.37 -4.93 -10.76
C ALA A 133 11.70 -4.45 -12.05
N SER A 134 11.51 -3.13 -12.18
CA SER A 134 11.04 -2.50 -13.41
C SER A 134 11.96 -2.81 -14.59
N ALA A 135 13.26 -2.58 -14.45
CA ALA A 135 14.23 -2.79 -15.52
C ALA A 135 14.30 -4.27 -15.94
N ALA A 136 14.27 -5.21 -14.97
CA ALA A 136 14.25 -6.64 -15.24
C ALA A 136 13.00 -7.06 -16.03
N LEU A 137 11.81 -6.59 -15.63
CA LEU A 137 10.57 -6.84 -16.38
C LEU A 137 10.60 -6.23 -17.78
N CYS A 138 11.10 -5.00 -17.91
CA CYS A 138 11.19 -4.33 -19.20
C CYS A 138 12.17 -5.01 -20.17
N LEU A 139 13.32 -5.49 -19.67
CA LEU A 139 14.31 -6.24 -20.47
C LEU A 139 13.86 -7.65 -20.82
N SER A 140 12.96 -8.23 -20.02
CA SER A 140 12.42 -9.56 -20.25
C SER A 140 11.48 -9.61 -21.46
N ASP A 141 11.12 -10.81 -21.87
CA ASP A 141 10.03 -11.04 -22.82
C ASP A 141 8.65 -11.06 -22.14
N ILE A 142 8.54 -10.86 -20.84
CA ILE A 142 7.26 -10.83 -20.10
C ILE A 142 6.44 -9.59 -20.52
N PRO A 143 5.13 -9.74 -20.84
CA PRO A 143 4.26 -8.62 -21.15
C PRO A 143 4.02 -7.75 -19.91
N PHE A 144 4.46 -6.49 -19.99
CA PHE A 144 4.47 -5.54 -18.88
C PHE A 144 4.44 -4.11 -19.45
N ALA A 145 3.59 -3.25 -18.89
CA ALA A 145 3.31 -1.89 -19.40
C ALA A 145 4.15 -0.77 -18.77
N GLY A 146 5.28 -1.11 -18.12
CA GLY A 146 6.23 -0.11 -17.60
C GLY A 146 7.10 0.53 -18.69
N PRO A 147 8.24 1.16 -18.32
CA PRO A 147 8.87 1.12 -17.00
C PRO A 147 8.20 2.02 -15.96
N ILE A 148 8.46 1.73 -14.68
CA ILE A 148 8.26 2.66 -13.56
C ILE A 148 9.61 3.22 -13.12
N GLY A 149 9.62 4.42 -12.55
CA GLY A 149 10.75 4.94 -11.79
C GLY A 149 10.37 5.13 -10.32
N ALA A 150 11.31 4.83 -9.42
CA ALA A 150 11.15 4.99 -7.99
C ALA A 150 12.25 5.87 -7.41
N VAL A 151 11.90 6.76 -6.49
CA VAL A 151 12.84 7.60 -5.72
C VAL A 151 12.38 7.70 -4.28
N ARG A 152 13.32 7.98 -3.37
CA ARG A 152 13.02 8.50 -2.03
C ARG A 152 13.27 10.01 -2.02
N VAL A 153 12.40 10.79 -1.39
CA VAL A 153 12.59 12.22 -1.17
C VAL A 153 12.71 12.48 0.33
N GLY A 154 13.80 13.14 0.71
CA GLY A 154 14.00 13.75 2.02
C GLY A 154 13.89 15.27 1.94
N ARG A 155 13.82 15.93 3.10
CA ARG A 155 13.86 17.38 3.22
C ARG A 155 14.63 17.78 4.48
N ILE A 156 15.74 18.49 4.29
CA ILE A 156 16.59 19.02 5.37
C ILE A 156 16.66 20.53 5.19
N ASP A 157 16.45 21.27 6.29
CA ASP A 157 16.46 22.74 6.29
C ASP A 157 15.56 23.39 5.21
N GLY A 158 14.46 22.71 4.86
CA GLY A 158 13.49 23.14 3.84
C GLY A 158 13.85 22.77 2.40
N GLU A 159 15.01 22.19 2.14
CA GLU A 159 15.48 21.80 0.81
C GLU A 159 15.25 20.31 0.54
N PHE A 160 14.73 19.96 -0.63
CA PHE A 160 14.46 18.57 -0.99
C PHE A 160 15.71 17.84 -1.50
N LEU A 161 15.88 16.59 -1.07
CA LEU A 161 16.95 15.69 -1.51
C LEU A 161 16.36 14.43 -2.15
N ILE A 162 16.95 13.99 -3.27
CA ILE A 162 16.61 12.71 -3.89
C ILE A 162 17.55 11.62 -3.38
N ASN A 163 16.98 10.48 -3.01
CA ASN A 163 17.65 9.28 -2.50
C ASN A 163 18.63 9.62 -1.37
N PRO A 164 18.16 10.28 -0.29
CA PRO A 164 19.00 10.60 0.85
C PRO A 164 19.61 9.33 1.46
N THR A 165 20.83 9.46 1.97
CA THR A 165 21.52 8.45 2.76
C THR A 165 20.79 8.19 4.08
N HIS A 166 21.16 7.13 4.81
CA HIS A 166 20.58 6.84 6.12
C HIS A 166 20.72 8.00 7.11
N ASP A 167 21.88 8.66 7.12
CA ASP A 167 22.14 9.78 8.02
C ASP A 167 21.33 11.02 7.63
N GLU A 168 21.28 11.36 6.33
CA GLU A 168 20.43 12.46 5.84
C GLU A 168 18.93 12.20 6.12
N ARG A 169 18.49 10.94 6.05
CA ARG A 169 17.10 10.58 6.42
C ARG A 169 16.81 10.79 7.90
N ALA A 170 17.78 10.58 8.78
CA ALA A 170 17.61 10.80 10.22
C ALA A 170 17.44 12.29 10.57
N GLU A 171 18.01 13.19 9.75
CA GLU A 171 17.86 14.64 9.87
C GLU A 171 16.65 15.20 9.10
N SER A 172 16.03 14.37 8.26
CA SER A 172 14.96 14.77 7.35
C SER A 172 13.61 14.86 8.05
N ASP A 173 12.83 15.90 7.72
CA ASP A 173 11.43 16.03 8.16
C ASP A 173 10.41 15.35 7.21
N LEU A 174 10.91 14.69 6.16
CA LEU A 174 10.15 13.95 5.15
C LEU A 174 10.83 12.64 4.79
N ASP A 175 10.08 11.54 4.70
CA ASP A 175 10.52 10.31 4.04
C ASP A 175 9.42 9.89 3.06
N LEU A 176 9.55 10.31 1.80
CA LEU A 176 8.61 10.00 0.73
C LEU A 176 9.24 8.99 -0.23
N VAL A 177 8.77 7.75 -0.21
CA VAL A 177 8.95 6.85 -1.34
C VAL A 177 7.90 7.19 -2.39
N TYR A 178 8.35 7.57 -3.58
CA TYR A 178 7.51 7.94 -4.71
C TYR A 178 7.82 7.04 -5.91
N VAL A 179 6.77 6.50 -6.51
CA VAL A 179 6.83 5.71 -7.74
C VAL A 179 5.89 6.30 -8.77
N GLY A 180 6.43 6.56 -9.95
CA GLY A 180 5.68 7.15 -11.06
C GLY A 180 6.01 6.48 -12.39
N GLY A 181 5.12 6.70 -13.35
CA GLY A 181 5.39 6.51 -14.77
C GLY A 181 5.89 7.82 -15.39
N LYS A 182 5.77 7.94 -16.71
CA LYS A 182 6.35 9.06 -17.45
C LYS A 182 5.77 10.40 -17.05
N ASN A 183 4.46 10.44 -16.78
CA ASN A 183 3.72 11.68 -16.50
C ASN A 183 2.75 11.54 -15.32
N ASP A 184 2.73 10.39 -14.67
CA ASP A 184 1.70 9.94 -13.75
C ASP A 184 2.30 9.38 -12.47
N VAL A 185 1.58 9.57 -11.37
CA VAL A 185 1.88 8.94 -10.08
C VAL A 185 1.24 7.57 -10.03
N ILE A 186 1.95 6.60 -9.45
CA ILE A 186 1.49 5.21 -9.34
C ILE A 186 1.34 4.80 -7.88
N MET A 187 2.35 5.09 -7.07
CA MET A 187 2.38 4.71 -5.66
C MET A 187 3.18 5.74 -4.87
N ILE A 188 2.70 6.06 -3.68
CA ILE A 188 3.49 6.74 -2.65
C ILE A 188 3.38 5.98 -1.33
N GLU A 189 4.43 6.05 -0.52
CA GLU A 189 4.46 5.51 0.83
C GLU A 189 5.49 6.28 1.66
N GLY A 190 5.17 6.57 2.92
CA GLY A 190 6.11 7.34 3.73
C GLY A 190 5.53 7.98 4.99
N SER A 191 6.33 8.87 5.57
CA SER A 191 5.99 9.68 6.74
C SER A 191 6.63 11.06 6.68
N ALA A 192 6.11 11.98 7.47
CA ALA A 192 6.65 13.33 7.60
C ALA A 192 6.46 13.88 9.01
N LEU A 193 7.23 14.88 9.41
CA LEU A 193 7.11 15.53 10.72
C LEU A 193 6.13 16.70 10.64
N GLU A 194 4.84 16.37 10.54
CA GLU A 194 3.73 17.35 10.46
C GLU A 194 3.88 18.34 9.29
N LEU A 195 4.28 17.84 8.12
CA LEU A 195 4.59 18.65 6.95
C LEU A 195 3.31 19.30 6.37
N PRO A 196 3.26 20.64 6.18
CA PRO A 196 2.09 21.30 5.60
C PRO A 196 1.76 20.78 4.19
N GLU A 197 0.47 20.67 3.85
CA GLU A 197 0.04 20.08 2.57
C GLU A 197 0.67 20.75 1.33
N PRO A 198 0.84 22.10 1.26
CA PRO A 198 1.49 22.72 0.11
C PRO A 198 2.95 22.29 -0.08
N GLU A 199 3.69 22.09 1.02
CA GLU A 199 5.09 21.61 0.95
C GLU A 199 5.14 20.13 0.60
N PHE A 200 4.18 19.34 1.10
CA PHE A 200 4.03 17.95 0.70
C PHE A 200 3.73 17.82 -0.80
N ILE A 201 2.85 18.66 -1.36
CA ILE A 201 2.58 18.66 -2.80
C ILE A 201 3.83 19.02 -3.61
N LYS A 202 4.63 20.01 -3.18
CA LYS A 202 5.90 20.36 -3.85
C LYS A 202 6.87 19.17 -3.92
N SER A 203 6.93 18.34 -2.87
CA SER A 203 7.81 17.17 -2.87
C SER A 203 7.40 16.11 -3.89
N LEU A 204 6.10 15.97 -4.19
CA LEU A 204 5.59 15.07 -5.22
C LEU A 204 6.05 15.49 -6.63
N HIS A 205 5.98 16.79 -6.94
CA HIS A 205 6.47 17.34 -8.22
C HIS A 205 7.98 17.16 -8.35
N PHE A 206 8.71 17.42 -7.27
CA PHE A 206 10.16 17.20 -7.21
C PHE A 206 10.53 15.73 -7.47
N ALA A 207 9.77 14.79 -6.89
CA ALA A 207 9.94 13.36 -7.12
C ALA A 207 9.66 12.96 -8.58
N GLN A 208 8.56 13.45 -9.16
CA GLN A 208 8.18 13.11 -10.54
C GLN A 208 9.26 13.51 -11.55
N ALA A 209 9.88 14.69 -11.37
CA ALA A 209 10.98 15.13 -12.23
C ALA A 209 12.21 14.19 -12.17
N ALA A 210 12.50 13.62 -11.00
CA ALA A 210 13.57 12.64 -10.84
C ALA A 210 13.20 11.27 -11.47
N VAL A 211 11.96 10.82 -11.28
CA VAL A 211 11.42 9.58 -11.88
C VAL A 211 11.54 9.58 -13.40
N GLN A 212 11.25 10.71 -14.06
CA GLN A 212 11.36 10.83 -15.51
C GLN A 212 12.77 10.53 -16.05
N LYS A 213 13.82 10.91 -15.30
CA LYS A 213 15.22 10.58 -15.67
C LYS A 213 15.47 9.08 -15.61
N ILE A 214 14.94 8.41 -14.58
CA ILE A 214 15.09 6.96 -14.41
C ILE A 214 14.36 6.18 -15.51
N ILE A 215 13.15 6.62 -15.88
CA ILE A 215 12.38 6.04 -16.98
C ILE A 215 13.15 6.11 -18.30
N ALA A 216 13.66 7.30 -18.64
CA ALA A 216 14.43 7.49 -19.88
C ALA A 216 15.66 6.57 -19.95
N ALA A 217 16.36 6.37 -18.83
CA ALA A 217 17.51 5.47 -18.77
C ALA A 217 17.11 3.98 -18.92
N GLN A 218 15.97 3.57 -18.33
CA GLN A 218 15.45 2.21 -18.55
C GLN A 218 15.04 1.98 -20.00
N GLU A 219 14.37 2.95 -20.64
CA GLU A 219 14.03 2.90 -22.07
C GLU A 219 15.29 2.76 -22.94
N GLU A 220 16.37 3.50 -22.63
CA GLU A 220 17.67 3.38 -23.29
C GLU A 220 18.28 1.98 -23.13
N LEU A 221 18.23 1.41 -21.92
CA LEU A 221 18.76 0.08 -21.66
C LEU A 221 17.96 -1.00 -22.40
N VAL A 222 16.63 -0.86 -22.44
CA VAL A 222 15.74 -1.76 -23.19
C VAL A 222 16.01 -1.67 -24.69
N ALA A 223 16.25 -0.49 -25.24
CA ALA A 223 16.62 -0.33 -26.65
C ALA A 223 17.94 -1.05 -27.00
N LYS A 224 18.87 -1.16 -26.04
CA LYS A 224 20.16 -1.84 -26.21
C LYS A 224 20.08 -3.36 -26.04
N ALA A 225 19.26 -3.85 -25.11
CA ALA A 225 19.34 -5.24 -24.62
C ALA A 225 17.99 -5.93 -24.35
N GLY A 226 16.86 -5.27 -24.65
CA GLY A 226 15.52 -5.80 -24.42
C GLY A 226 15.17 -6.97 -25.32
N LYS A 227 14.46 -7.95 -24.75
CA LYS A 227 13.89 -9.07 -25.51
C LYS A 227 12.56 -8.67 -26.14
N ALA A 228 12.23 -9.28 -27.28
CA ALA A 228 10.89 -9.19 -27.85
C ALA A 228 9.87 -9.78 -26.87
N LYS A 229 8.73 -9.11 -26.68
CA LYS A 229 7.68 -9.60 -25.78
C LYS A 229 7.07 -10.89 -26.32
N ARG A 230 6.90 -11.89 -25.44
CA ARG A 230 6.31 -13.18 -25.77
C ARG A 230 4.80 -13.02 -26.00
N GLU A 231 4.25 -13.84 -26.88
CA GLU A 231 2.81 -13.97 -27.03
C GLU A 231 2.19 -14.56 -25.77
N TYR A 232 0.99 -14.11 -25.44
CA TYR A 232 0.24 -14.57 -24.27
C TYR A 232 -1.25 -14.54 -24.57
N THR A 233 -2.01 -15.31 -23.78
CA THR A 233 -3.47 -15.29 -23.79
C THR A 233 -3.95 -14.83 -22.43
N VAL A 234 -4.97 -13.98 -22.40
CA VAL A 234 -5.63 -13.58 -21.15
C VAL A 234 -6.78 -14.53 -20.83
N THR A 235 -7.02 -14.75 -19.54
CA THR A 235 -8.18 -15.50 -19.05
C THR A 235 -9.24 -14.50 -18.58
N VAL A 236 -10.22 -14.26 -19.44
CA VAL A 236 -11.35 -13.36 -19.21
C VAL A 236 -12.65 -14.03 -19.64
N ALA A 237 -13.76 -13.67 -18.99
CA ALA A 237 -15.10 -14.11 -19.37
C ALA A 237 -15.43 -13.62 -20.78
N LYS A 238 -16.11 -14.48 -21.54
CA LYS A 238 -16.59 -14.15 -22.89
C LYS A 238 -17.74 -13.15 -22.80
N ASP A 239 -17.87 -12.29 -23.82
CA ASP A 239 -18.89 -11.25 -23.86
C ASP A 239 -20.32 -11.80 -23.72
N GLU A 240 -20.61 -12.95 -24.32
CA GLU A 240 -21.91 -13.64 -24.22
C GLU A 240 -22.29 -13.95 -22.76
N LEU A 241 -21.31 -14.23 -21.89
CA LEU A 241 -21.55 -14.47 -20.46
C LEU A 241 -21.87 -13.17 -19.72
N LEU A 242 -21.22 -12.07 -20.11
CA LEU A 242 -21.48 -10.73 -19.57
C LEU A 242 -22.90 -10.27 -19.92
N GLU A 243 -23.34 -10.56 -21.14
CA GLU A 243 -24.70 -10.25 -21.62
C GLU A 243 -25.76 -11.00 -20.82
N VAL A 244 -25.57 -12.31 -20.58
CA VAL A 244 -26.48 -13.10 -19.73
C VAL A 244 -26.55 -12.53 -18.31
N ALA A 245 -25.40 -12.20 -17.70
CA ALA A 245 -25.38 -11.59 -16.37
C ALA A 245 -26.20 -10.29 -16.32
N TYR A 246 -26.05 -9.44 -17.35
CA TYR A 246 -26.80 -8.19 -17.45
C TYR A 246 -28.30 -8.39 -17.68
N GLU A 247 -28.69 -9.36 -18.52
CA GLU A 247 -30.08 -9.73 -18.77
C GLU A 247 -30.81 -10.14 -17.48
N ILE A 248 -30.16 -10.98 -16.66
CA ILE A 248 -30.78 -11.58 -15.48
C ILE A 248 -30.82 -10.61 -14.29
N ALA A 249 -29.72 -9.91 -14.04
CA ALA A 249 -29.55 -9.14 -12.80
C ALA A 249 -29.35 -7.63 -13.01
N GLY A 250 -29.17 -7.13 -14.24
CA GLY A 250 -28.78 -5.74 -14.51
C GLY A 250 -29.74 -4.68 -13.99
N SER A 251 -31.05 -4.91 -14.02
CA SER A 251 -32.05 -3.98 -13.46
C SER A 251 -32.19 -4.07 -11.93
N ARG A 252 -31.71 -5.14 -11.32
CA ARG A 252 -31.87 -5.46 -9.89
C ARG A 252 -30.59 -5.23 -9.08
N ILE A 253 -29.42 -5.29 -9.72
CA ILE A 253 -28.12 -5.25 -9.07
C ILE A 253 -27.92 -3.96 -8.29
N GLU A 254 -28.39 -2.81 -8.81
CA GLU A 254 -28.27 -1.52 -8.12
C GLU A 254 -28.99 -1.54 -6.76
N SER A 255 -30.21 -2.07 -6.71
CA SER A 255 -30.97 -2.18 -5.46
C SER A 255 -30.32 -3.15 -4.46
N ALA A 256 -29.58 -4.15 -4.94
CA ALA A 256 -28.84 -5.08 -4.09
C ALA A 256 -27.59 -4.43 -3.49
N ILE A 257 -26.81 -3.70 -4.30
CA ILE A 257 -25.60 -3.02 -3.83
C ILE A 257 -25.90 -1.82 -2.92
N TYR A 258 -27.12 -1.27 -2.94
CA TYR A 258 -27.55 -0.15 -2.08
C TYR A 258 -28.15 -0.57 -0.73
N ALA A 259 -28.13 -1.85 -0.39
CA ALA A 259 -28.64 -2.25 0.91
C ALA A 259 -27.84 -1.60 2.07
N ALA A 260 -28.51 -1.31 3.18
CA ALA A 260 -28.00 -0.41 4.20
C ALA A 260 -26.74 -0.93 4.91
N SER A 261 -26.67 -2.22 5.19
CA SER A 261 -25.53 -2.86 5.86
C SER A 261 -24.73 -3.76 4.92
N LYS A 262 -23.44 -3.95 5.22
CA LYS A 262 -22.54 -4.87 4.51
C LYS A 262 -23.12 -6.28 4.43
N VAL A 263 -23.71 -6.77 5.52
CA VAL A 263 -24.29 -8.12 5.59
C VAL A 263 -25.53 -8.23 4.71
N GLU A 264 -26.41 -7.23 4.72
CA GLU A 264 -27.60 -7.25 3.86
C GLU A 264 -27.24 -7.14 2.37
N ARG A 265 -26.26 -6.29 2.02
CA ARG A 265 -25.70 -6.21 0.66
C ARG A 265 -25.18 -7.57 0.21
N GLY A 266 -24.35 -8.22 1.03
CA GLY A 266 -23.79 -9.54 0.71
C GLY A 266 -24.87 -10.58 0.42
N LYS A 267 -25.95 -10.62 1.21
CA LYS A 267 -27.07 -11.55 0.98
C LYS A 267 -27.82 -11.27 -0.33
N LYS A 268 -28.16 -10.01 -0.61
CA LYS A 268 -28.90 -9.65 -1.82
C LYS A 268 -28.07 -9.86 -3.09
N VAL A 269 -26.79 -9.50 -3.04
CA VAL A 269 -25.83 -9.72 -4.13
C VAL A 269 -25.61 -11.22 -4.34
N GLY A 270 -25.46 -12.02 -3.28
CA GLY A 270 -25.31 -13.47 -3.37
C GLY A 270 -26.51 -14.14 -4.05
N ALA A 271 -27.73 -13.77 -3.70
CA ALA A 271 -28.93 -14.30 -4.35
C ALA A 271 -28.96 -14.00 -5.86
N LEU A 272 -28.56 -12.80 -6.28
CA LEU A 272 -28.45 -12.45 -7.70
C LEU A 272 -27.34 -13.23 -8.40
N ARG A 273 -26.24 -13.52 -7.71
CA ARG A 273 -25.14 -14.33 -8.24
C ARG A 273 -25.63 -15.74 -8.55
N ASP A 274 -26.36 -16.37 -7.63
CA ASP A 274 -26.87 -17.73 -7.79
C ASP A 274 -27.86 -17.82 -8.98
N GLU A 275 -28.68 -16.79 -9.20
CA GLU A 275 -29.57 -16.70 -10.37
C GLU A 275 -28.79 -16.54 -11.69
N VAL A 276 -27.76 -15.70 -11.71
CA VAL A 276 -26.89 -15.50 -12.88
C VAL A 276 -26.11 -16.78 -13.20
N GLU A 277 -25.57 -17.45 -12.18
CA GLU A 277 -24.88 -18.73 -12.30
C GLU A 277 -25.80 -19.79 -12.94
N ALA A 278 -27.01 -19.94 -12.42
CA ALA A 278 -27.98 -20.90 -12.95
C ALA A 278 -28.30 -20.63 -14.44
N ALA A 279 -28.53 -19.36 -14.80
CA ALA A 279 -28.84 -18.97 -16.18
C ALA A 279 -27.65 -19.16 -17.13
N ILE A 280 -26.44 -18.83 -16.70
CA ILE A 280 -25.22 -19.08 -17.48
C ILE A 280 -25.02 -20.58 -17.68
N MET A 281 -25.15 -21.39 -16.64
CA MET A 281 -24.95 -22.84 -16.73
C MET A 281 -26.03 -23.54 -17.57
N GLU A 282 -27.25 -23.00 -17.62
CA GLU A 282 -28.30 -23.49 -18.52
C GLU A 282 -27.96 -23.25 -20.00
N ARG A 283 -27.49 -22.04 -20.33
CA ARG A 283 -27.18 -21.64 -21.73
C ARG A 283 -25.81 -22.14 -22.19
N PHE A 284 -24.85 -22.19 -21.28
CA PHE A 284 -23.45 -22.50 -21.53
C PHE A 284 -22.90 -23.51 -20.49
N PRO A 285 -23.26 -24.81 -20.58
CA PRO A 285 -22.94 -25.81 -19.55
C PRO A 285 -21.44 -26.10 -19.34
N GLN A 286 -20.57 -25.60 -20.22
CA GLN A 286 -19.11 -25.77 -20.17
C GLN A 286 -18.40 -24.58 -19.51
N THR A 287 -19.15 -23.60 -19.02
CA THR A 287 -18.59 -22.41 -18.38
C THR A 287 -17.94 -22.78 -17.05
N THR A 288 -16.77 -22.21 -16.78
CA THR A 288 -16.06 -22.41 -15.52
C THR A 288 -16.58 -21.48 -14.42
N GLU A 289 -16.45 -21.88 -13.15
CA GLU A 289 -16.79 -21.04 -12.00
C GLU A 289 -16.10 -19.66 -12.07
N PHE A 290 -14.86 -19.62 -12.56
CA PHE A 290 -14.11 -18.38 -12.74
C PHE A 290 -14.72 -17.45 -13.79
N GLU A 291 -15.21 -17.97 -14.92
CA GLU A 291 -15.88 -17.16 -15.94
C GLU A 291 -17.21 -16.59 -15.42
N ILE A 292 -17.93 -17.35 -14.60
CA ILE A 292 -19.17 -16.90 -13.93
C ILE A 292 -18.87 -15.79 -12.93
N GLU A 293 -17.83 -15.98 -12.10
CA GLU A 293 -17.36 -14.97 -11.15
C GLU A 293 -17.00 -13.67 -11.87
N GLN A 294 -16.21 -13.74 -12.95
CA GLN A 294 -15.84 -12.57 -13.74
C GLN A 294 -17.03 -11.87 -14.39
N ALA A 295 -18.01 -12.62 -14.90
CA ALA A 295 -19.22 -12.03 -15.48
C ALA A 295 -20.05 -11.29 -14.43
N PHE A 296 -20.19 -11.87 -13.24
CA PHE A 296 -20.92 -11.26 -12.15
C PHE A 296 -20.16 -10.07 -11.51
N GLU A 297 -18.84 -10.16 -11.40
CA GLU A 297 -17.99 -9.05 -10.94
C GLU A 297 -18.07 -7.86 -11.92
N TYR A 298 -18.05 -8.12 -13.22
CA TYR A 298 -18.23 -7.08 -14.24
C TYR A 298 -19.57 -6.34 -14.06
N LEU A 299 -20.66 -7.08 -13.82
CA LEU A 299 -21.97 -6.50 -13.56
C LEU A 299 -21.97 -5.59 -12.33
N GLN A 300 -21.41 -6.07 -11.22
CA GLN A 300 -21.31 -5.29 -9.99
C GLN A 300 -20.46 -4.03 -10.19
N LYS A 301 -19.27 -4.18 -10.79
CA LYS A 301 -18.38 -3.05 -11.07
C LYS A 301 -19.07 -2.00 -11.93
N LYS A 302 -19.78 -2.41 -12.99
CA LYS A 302 -20.52 -1.48 -13.85
C LYS A 302 -21.61 -0.73 -13.09
N ALA A 303 -22.40 -1.43 -12.27
CA ALA A 303 -23.46 -0.83 -11.48
C ALA A 303 -22.93 0.19 -10.45
N PHE A 304 -21.85 -0.16 -9.73
CA PHE A 304 -21.19 0.73 -8.78
C PHE A 304 -20.69 2.02 -9.43
N ARG A 305 -20.10 1.91 -10.63
CA ARG A 305 -19.51 3.07 -11.30
C ARG A 305 -20.57 4.01 -11.88
N ILE A 306 -21.61 3.47 -12.51
CA ILE A 306 -22.77 4.26 -13.01
C ILE A 306 -23.43 5.01 -11.85
N SER A 307 -23.67 4.33 -10.74
CA SER A 307 -24.22 4.89 -9.50
C SER A 307 -23.44 6.13 -9.02
N ILE A 308 -22.12 5.99 -8.88
CA ILE A 308 -21.27 7.05 -8.36
C ILE A 308 -21.12 8.20 -9.37
N MET A 309 -20.84 7.87 -10.63
CA MET A 309 -20.49 8.85 -11.66
C MET A 309 -21.70 9.61 -12.22
N GLU A 310 -22.84 8.93 -12.42
CA GLU A 310 -24.03 9.56 -13.04
C GLU A 310 -25.03 10.07 -12.00
N LYS A 311 -25.20 9.35 -10.89
CA LYS A 311 -26.23 9.66 -9.88
C LYS A 311 -25.65 10.39 -8.66
N GLY A 312 -24.34 10.38 -8.47
CA GLY A 312 -23.67 10.98 -7.31
C GLY A 312 -24.05 10.30 -5.99
N LEU A 313 -24.43 9.02 -6.04
CA LEU A 313 -24.86 8.23 -4.89
C LEU A 313 -23.88 7.08 -4.67
N ARG A 314 -23.63 6.76 -3.41
CA ARG A 314 -22.76 5.65 -3.00
C ARG A 314 -23.60 4.47 -2.51
N ALA A 315 -22.95 3.32 -2.37
CA ALA A 315 -23.62 2.07 -1.97
C ALA A 315 -24.26 2.08 -0.57
N ASP A 316 -23.84 2.99 0.30
CA ASP A 316 -24.44 3.20 1.61
C ASP A 316 -25.33 4.47 1.67
N GLY A 317 -25.65 5.06 0.51
CA GLY A 317 -26.51 6.23 0.36
C GLY A 317 -25.81 7.59 0.58
N ARG A 318 -24.51 7.59 0.92
CA ARG A 318 -23.72 8.82 1.06
C ARG A 318 -23.48 9.52 -0.28
N LYS A 319 -23.16 10.82 -0.21
CA LYS A 319 -22.54 11.56 -1.31
C LYS A 319 -21.02 11.33 -1.32
N PRO A 320 -20.33 11.63 -2.43
CA PRO A 320 -18.88 11.49 -2.55
C PRO A 320 -18.06 12.10 -1.40
N GLY A 321 -18.46 13.26 -0.87
CA GLY A 321 -17.73 13.98 0.19
C GLY A 321 -18.15 13.65 1.63
N ASP A 322 -19.09 12.72 1.86
CA ASP A 322 -19.61 12.46 3.21
C ASP A 322 -18.77 11.43 3.99
N LEU A 323 -18.58 11.67 5.29
CA LEU A 323 -18.02 10.70 6.24
C LEU A 323 -19.10 9.75 6.78
N ARG A 324 -18.70 8.52 7.14
CA ARG A 324 -19.54 7.62 7.95
C ARG A 324 -19.67 8.14 9.39
N PRO A 325 -20.70 7.71 10.14
CA PRO A 325 -20.81 8.01 11.56
C PRO A 325 -19.54 7.63 12.33
N LEU A 326 -19.09 8.52 13.21
CA LEU A 326 -17.88 8.34 14.01
C LEU A 326 -18.23 8.03 15.47
N TYR A 327 -17.47 7.12 16.07
CA TYR A 327 -17.53 6.77 17.48
C TYR A 327 -16.13 6.68 18.06
N GLY A 328 -15.95 7.17 19.28
CA GLY A 328 -14.70 7.11 20.01
C GLY A 328 -14.96 6.92 21.50
N GLU A 329 -14.23 6.01 22.13
CA GLU A 329 -14.32 5.70 23.56
C GLU A 329 -12.93 5.31 24.07
N VAL A 330 -12.57 5.74 25.28
CA VAL A 330 -11.30 5.40 25.96
C VAL A 330 -11.55 4.65 27.27
N ALA A 331 -10.50 4.14 27.92
CA ALA A 331 -10.60 3.40 29.19
C ALA A 331 -11.55 2.18 29.16
N THR A 332 -11.65 1.52 28.00
CA THR A 332 -12.55 0.38 27.75
C THR A 332 -12.12 -0.91 28.44
N LEU A 333 -10.84 -1.04 28.82
CA LEU A 333 -10.28 -2.23 29.44
C LEU A 333 -9.64 -1.91 30.81
N PRO A 334 -10.02 -2.60 31.89
CA PRO A 334 -9.71 -2.17 33.26
C PRO A 334 -8.27 -2.43 33.74
N ARG A 335 -7.46 -3.20 33.00
CA ARG A 335 -6.14 -3.69 33.45
C ARG A 335 -4.96 -3.26 32.60
N VAL A 336 -5.22 -2.74 31.40
CA VAL A 336 -4.17 -2.31 30.48
C VAL A 336 -3.75 -0.88 30.79
N HIS A 337 -2.62 -0.43 30.26
CA HIS A 337 -2.12 0.92 30.60
C HIS A 337 -2.98 1.99 29.93
N GLY A 338 -3.40 1.77 28.67
CA GLY A 338 -4.43 2.55 28.02
C GLY A 338 -5.18 1.74 26.97
N SER A 339 -6.42 2.12 26.69
CA SER A 339 -7.26 1.44 25.69
C SER A 339 -8.23 2.40 25.03
N ALA A 340 -8.53 2.16 23.76
CA ALA A 340 -9.53 2.93 23.04
C ALA A 340 -10.24 2.11 21.96
N ILE A 341 -11.52 2.39 21.76
CA ILE A 341 -12.29 1.95 20.61
C ILE A 341 -12.50 3.17 19.71
N PHE A 342 -12.21 3.01 18.43
CA PHE A 342 -12.60 3.96 17.40
C PHE A 342 -13.39 3.23 16.31
N SER A 343 -14.58 3.74 16.00
CA SER A 343 -15.38 3.25 14.87
C SER A 343 -15.68 4.36 13.87
N ARG A 344 -15.68 3.98 12.59
CA ARG A 344 -16.12 4.79 11.46
C ARG A 344 -17.04 3.95 10.57
N GLY A 345 -18.34 4.11 10.79
CA GLY A 345 -19.37 3.19 10.26
C GLY A 345 -19.09 1.74 10.65
N GLU A 346 -19.16 0.82 9.68
CA GLU A 346 -18.90 -0.63 9.86
C GLU A 346 -17.40 -0.97 9.87
N THR A 347 -16.57 -0.09 10.45
CA THR A 347 -15.12 -0.30 10.62
C THR A 347 -14.75 0.08 12.04
N GLN A 348 -14.17 -0.85 12.80
CA GLN A 348 -13.84 -0.66 14.21
C GLN A 348 -12.46 -1.22 14.53
N ALA A 349 -11.70 -0.46 15.31
CA ALA A 349 -10.45 -0.88 15.90
C ALA A 349 -10.50 -0.69 17.42
N LEU A 350 -10.09 -1.73 18.15
CA LEU A 350 -9.78 -1.69 19.57
C LEU A 350 -8.26 -1.64 19.72
N ALA A 351 -7.72 -0.52 20.21
CA ALA A 351 -6.30 -0.37 20.47
C ALA A 351 -5.99 -0.47 21.97
N ILE A 352 -4.86 -1.09 22.27
CA ILE A 352 -4.33 -1.28 23.62
C ILE A 352 -2.92 -0.75 23.64
N ALA A 353 -2.66 0.26 24.47
CA ALA A 353 -1.33 0.78 24.73
C ALA A 353 -0.72 0.09 25.96
N THR A 354 0.54 -0.29 25.85
CA THR A 354 1.36 -0.86 26.92
C THR A 354 2.66 -0.08 26.99
N LEU A 355 3.05 0.25 28.21
CA LEU A 355 4.27 0.98 28.53
C LEU A 355 5.26 0.00 29.18
N ALA A 356 6.54 0.22 28.93
CA ALA A 356 7.64 -0.48 29.58
C ALA A 356 8.80 0.51 29.79
N PRO A 357 9.77 0.20 30.66
CA PRO A 357 11.02 0.94 30.72
C PRO A 357 11.65 1.16 29.33
N ALA A 358 12.31 2.29 29.09
CA ALA A 358 12.83 2.67 27.76
C ALA A 358 13.85 1.67 27.16
N ASP A 359 14.53 0.89 28.00
CA ASP A 359 15.47 -0.16 27.60
C ASP A 359 14.78 -1.41 27.01
N GLU A 360 13.47 -1.55 27.17
CA GLU A 360 12.64 -2.56 26.49
C GLU A 360 12.25 -2.15 25.04
N LYS A 361 12.98 -1.20 24.46
CA LYS A 361 12.89 -0.86 23.03
C LYS A 361 13.26 -2.07 22.17
N GLN A 362 12.71 -2.13 20.96
CA GLN A 362 12.96 -3.23 20.05
C GLN A 362 14.26 -3.01 19.27
N ASP A 363 15.20 -3.94 19.38
CA ASP A 363 16.37 -4.02 18.51
C ASP A 363 16.02 -4.63 17.13
N MET A 364 16.70 -4.14 16.09
CA MET A 364 16.54 -4.58 14.71
C MET A 364 17.89 -4.97 14.09
N ASP A 365 17.96 -6.16 13.50
CA ASP A 365 19.12 -6.63 12.73
C ASP A 365 19.14 -5.96 11.33
N ASN A 366 19.63 -4.73 11.26
CA ASN A 366 19.65 -3.94 10.03
C ASN A 366 21.02 -3.98 9.33
N TYR A 367 21.28 -5.04 8.57
CA TYR A 367 22.59 -5.27 7.92
C TYR A 367 22.95 -4.19 6.90
N ALA A 368 21.97 -3.51 6.31
CA ALA A 368 22.18 -2.48 5.30
C ALA A 368 22.36 -1.05 5.86
N GLY A 369 22.47 -0.90 7.19
CA GLY A 369 22.55 0.39 7.87
C GLY A 369 21.17 1.04 8.10
N GLY A 370 21.17 2.20 8.76
CA GLY A 370 19.96 2.91 9.18
C GLY A 370 19.55 2.60 10.62
N GLU A 371 18.29 2.86 10.96
CA GLU A 371 17.76 2.67 12.31
C GLU A 371 17.93 1.23 12.79
N THR A 372 18.41 1.07 14.03
CA THR A 372 18.69 -0.24 14.66
C THR A 372 17.78 -0.51 15.86
N GLU A 373 16.99 0.46 16.28
CA GLU A 373 16.15 0.36 17.46
C GLU A 373 14.85 1.15 17.30
N LYS A 374 13.74 0.66 17.86
CA LYS A 374 12.45 1.34 17.89
C LYS A 374 11.91 1.40 19.31
N ARG A 375 11.60 2.60 19.80
CA ARG A 375 10.96 2.80 21.12
C ARG A 375 9.43 2.78 21.04
N PHE A 376 8.86 3.08 19.88
CA PHE A 376 7.42 2.98 19.63
C PHE A 376 7.16 1.87 18.61
N ILE A 377 6.25 0.96 18.95
CA ILE A 377 5.94 -0.24 18.18
C ILE A 377 4.43 -0.34 18.03
N LEU A 378 3.93 -0.62 16.82
CA LEU A 378 2.51 -0.86 16.58
C LEU A 378 2.28 -2.18 15.85
N HIS A 379 1.56 -3.09 16.53
CA HIS A 379 1.10 -4.34 15.94
C HIS A 379 -0.37 -4.21 15.54
N TYR A 380 -0.66 -4.54 14.28
CA TYR A 380 -1.99 -4.54 13.71
C TYR A 380 -2.44 -5.97 13.48
N ASN A 381 -3.63 -6.32 13.97
CA ASN A 381 -4.21 -7.66 13.85
C ASN A 381 -5.57 -7.58 13.14
N PHE A 382 -5.77 -8.44 12.14
CA PHE A 382 -6.98 -8.51 11.31
C PHE A 382 -7.61 -9.90 11.39
N PRO A 383 -8.30 -10.21 12.48
CA PRO A 383 -8.93 -11.52 12.66
C PRO A 383 -10.07 -11.73 11.65
N PRO A 384 -10.35 -12.98 11.23
CA PRO A 384 -11.33 -13.29 10.18
C PRO A 384 -12.76 -12.93 10.59
N PHE A 385 -13.06 -12.91 11.90
CA PHE A 385 -14.38 -12.49 12.38
C PHE A 385 -14.68 -11.02 12.06
N SER A 386 -13.65 -10.17 11.85
CA SER A 386 -13.84 -8.75 11.53
C SER A 386 -14.53 -8.51 10.18
N VAL A 387 -14.48 -9.50 9.29
CA VAL A 387 -15.19 -9.51 8.01
C VAL A 387 -16.36 -10.49 8.00
N GLY A 388 -16.63 -11.18 9.12
CA GLY A 388 -17.68 -12.18 9.23
C GLY A 388 -17.30 -13.54 8.63
N GLU A 389 -16.00 -13.84 8.51
CA GLU A 389 -15.49 -15.07 7.88
C GLU A 389 -14.81 -16.00 8.91
N THR A 390 -14.55 -17.24 8.49
CA THR A 390 -13.65 -18.16 9.21
C THR A 390 -12.30 -18.19 8.51
N GLY A 391 -11.21 -18.36 9.26
CA GLY A 391 -9.86 -18.37 8.70
C GLY A 391 -8.85 -18.97 9.66
N ARG A 392 -7.68 -19.34 9.11
CA ARG A 392 -6.55 -19.78 9.94
C ARG A 392 -6.01 -18.59 10.72
N MET A 393 -5.85 -18.76 12.04
CA MET A 393 -5.21 -17.79 12.91
C MET A 393 -3.72 -18.13 13.06
N GLY A 394 -2.86 -17.12 12.93
CA GLY A 394 -1.40 -17.21 13.17
C GLY A 394 -0.53 -17.00 11.93
N GLY A 395 0.80 -16.95 12.15
CA GLY A 395 1.80 -16.71 11.11
C GLY A 395 2.05 -15.23 10.79
N LEU A 396 3.02 -14.96 9.90
CA LEU A 396 3.29 -13.61 9.40
C LEU A 396 2.36 -13.31 8.22
N ASN A 397 1.46 -12.34 8.37
CA ASN A 397 0.65 -11.84 7.27
C ASN A 397 1.26 -10.54 6.73
N ARG A 398 1.71 -10.57 5.47
CA ARG A 398 2.33 -9.40 4.82
C ARG A 398 1.41 -8.17 4.83
N ARG A 399 0.08 -8.36 4.72
CA ARG A 399 -0.89 -7.25 4.73
C ARG A 399 -1.01 -6.61 6.11
N GLU A 400 -1.07 -7.42 7.16
CA GLU A 400 -1.14 -6.93 8.54
C GLU A 400 0.10 -6.12 8.91
N ILE A 401 1.29 -6.63 8.55
CA ILE A 401 2.56 -5.94 8.76
C ILE A 401 2.59 -4.60 8.00
N GLY A 402 2.15 -4.58 6.74
CA GLY A 402 2.08 -3.34 5.95
C GLY A 402 1.12 -2.30 6.56
N HIS A 403 -0.05 -2.71 7.04
CA HIS A 403 -1.00 -1.82 7.70
C HIS A 403 -0.49 -1.34 9.06
N GLY A 404 0.14 -2.22 9.83
CA GLY A 404 0.78 -1.88 11.11
C GLY A 404 1.87 -0.84 10.93
N ALA A 405 2.79 -1.06 9.98
CA ALA A 405 3.88 -0.12 9.69
C ALA A 405 3.39 1.24 9.17
N LEU A 406 2.29 1.28 8.41
CA LEU A 406 1.65 2.55 8.02
C LEU A 406 1.08 3.28 9.24
N ALA A 407 0.40 2.57 10.14
CA ALA A 407 -0.16 3.20 11.33
C ALA A 407 0.96 3.65 12.30
N GLU A 408 1.99 2.83 12.50
CA GLU A 408 3.17 3.13 13.31
C GLU A 408 3.83 4.44 12.86
N ARG A 409 4.23 4.52 11.59
CA ARG A 409 4.90 5.70 11.04
C ARG A 409 4.01 6.95 11.01
N SER A 410 2.69 6.77 11.01
CA SER A 410 1.75 7.89 11.07
C SER A 410 1.70 8.54 12.45
N ILE A 411 1.93 7.76 13.52
CA ILE A 411 1.90 8.23 14.91
C ILE A 411 3.30 8.61 15.39
N ALA A 412 4.35 7.93 14.92
CA ALA A 412 5.73 8.15 15.33
C ALA A 412 6.18 9.64 15.39
N PRO A 413 5.81 10.53 14.44
CA PRO A 413 6.20 11.95 14.47
C PRO A 413 5.77 12.71 15.73
N VAL A 414 4.64 12.33 16.33
CA VAL A 414 4.08 12.98 17.53
C VAL A 414 4.46 12.28 18.84
N ILE A 415 5.20 11.18 18.78
CA ILE A 415 5.75 10.53 19.96
C ILE A 415 6.71 11.49 20.67
N PRO A 416 6.58 11.71 22.00
CA PRO A 416 7.45 12.62 22.74
C PRO A 416 8.88 12.09 22.77
N ALA A 417 9.87 12.97 22.93
CA ALA A 417 11.26 12.55 23.12
C ALA A 417 11.43 11.68 24.38
N GLU A 418 12.43 10.80 24.40
CA GLU A 418 12.71 9.93 25.54
C GLU A 418 12.98 10.71 26.83
N THR A 419 13.63 11.87 26.73
CA THR A 419 13.88 12.76 27.87
C THR A 419 12.61 13.36 28.49
N VAL A 420 11.51 13.37 27.74
CA VAL A 420 10.18 13.84 28.20
C VAL A 420 9.36 12.66 28.73
N PHE A 421 9.45 11.52 28.07
CA PHE A 421 8.69 10.32 28.42
C PHE A 421 9.56 9.06 28.27
N PRO A 422 10.26 8.63 29.35
CA PRO A 422 11.29 7.60 29.30
C PRO A 422 10.72 6.17 29.34
N TYR A 423 9.78 5.89 28.43
CA TYR A 423 9.13 4.59 28.29
C TYR A 423 9.25 4.08 26.86
N ALA A 424 9.41 2.76 26.71
CA ALA A 424 9.05 2.05 25.49
C ALA A 424 7.53 1.93 25.42
N MET A 425 6.98 2.03 24.21
CA MET A 425 5.54 2.06 23.96
C MET A 425 5.17 1.04 22.91
N ARG A 426 4.23 0.17 23.25
CA ARG A 426 3.63 -0.79 22.32
C ARG A 426 2.14 -0.56 22.20
N VAL A 427 1.65 -0.41 20.98
CA VAL A 427 0.23 -0.44 20.66
C VAL A 427 -0.12 -1.75 19.97
N SER A 428 -1.10 -2.48 20.49
CA SER A 428 -1.74 -3.61 19.79
C SER A 428 -3.12 -3.16 19.33
N SER A 429 -3.39 -3.19 18.03
CA SER A 429 -4.69 -2.86 17.45
C SER A 429 -5.37 -4.11 16.94
N GLU A 430 -6.49 -4.45 17.56
CA GLU A 430 -7.40 -5.50 17.13
C GLU A 430 -8.50 -4.90 16.25
N VAL A 431 -8.53 -5.26 14.97
CA VAL A 431 -9.65 -4.89 14.09
C VAL A 431 -10.84 -5.78 14.42
N THR A 432 -11.91 -5.19 14.93
CA THR A 432 -13.12 -5.93 15.34
C THR A 432 -14.19 -5.93 14.28
N GLU A 433 -14.23 -4.90 13.42
CA GLU A 433 -15.13 -4.80 12.26
C GLU A 433 -14.39 -4.17 11.08
N SER A 434 -14.67 -4.62 9.85
CA SER A 434 -14.03 -4.11 8.64
C SER A 434 -14.99 -3.92 7.48
N ASN A 435 -15.13 -2.66 7.06
CA ASN A 435 -15.77 -2.27 5.82
C ASN A 435 -15.11 -1.00 5.24
N GLY A 436 -13.79 -0.89 5.32
CA GLY A 436 -13.04 0.20 4.67
C GLY A 436 -11.97 0.80 5.58
N SER A 437 -10.73 0.79 5.12
CA SER A 437 -9.57 1.47 5.71
C SER A 437 -9.37 1.32 7.22
N THR A 438 -9.32 0.07 7.69
CA THR A 438 -9.04 -0.29 9.09
C THR A 438 -7.70 0.22 9.61
N SER A 439 -6.69 0.40 8.75
CA SER A 439 -5.41 1.02 9.15
C SER A 439 -5.58 2.45 9.66
N MET A 440 -6.51 3.22 9.09
CA MET A 440 -6.80 4.58 9.56
C MET A 440 -7.58 4.58 10.87
N ALA A 441 -8.49 3.61 11.07
CA ALA A 441 -9.14 3.40 12.36
C ALA A 441 -8.11 3.01 13.44
N THR A 442 -7.12 2.20 13.09
CA THR A 442 -5.99 1.86 13.97
C THR A 442 -5.14 3.07 14.34
N VAL A 443 -4.90 4.02 13.42
CA VAL A 443 -4.21 5.27 13.77
C VAL A 443 -5.00 6.03 14.83
N CYS A 444 -6.30 6.24 14.61
CA CYS A 444 -7.15 6.97 15.55
C CYS A 444 -7.22 6.27 16.92
N ALA A 445 -7.52 4.96 16.94
CA ALA A 445 -7.59 4.19 18.18
C ALA A 445 -6.23 4.15 18.89
N GLY A 446 -5.12 4.01 18.16
CA GLY A 446 -3.78 3.98 18.72
C GLY A 446 -3.37 5.30 19.38
N VAL A 447 -3.69 6.43 18.76
CA VAL A 447 -3.49 7.76 19.37
C VAL A 447 -4.31 7.90 20.64
N MET A 448 -5.59 7.55 20.59
CA MET A 448 -6.48 7.64 21.75
C MET A 448 -6.03 6.71 22.89
N SER A 449 -5.54 5.50 22.60
CA SER A 449 -5.05 4.58 23.64
C SER A 449 -3.72 5.03 24.24
N LEU A 450 -2.85 5.69 23.48
CA LEU A 450 -1.63 6.31 24.01
C LEU A 450 -1.95 7.49 24.94
N LEU A 451 -2.91 8.34 24.55
CA LEU A 451 -3.38 9.43 25.42
C LEU A 451 -4.02 8.88 26.70
N ASP A 452 -4.84 7.83 26.60
CA ASP A 452 -5.44 7.14 27.75
C ASP A 452 -4.39 6.48 28.66
N ALA A 453 -3.26 6.03 28.09
CA ALA A 453 -2.11 5.55 28.84
C ALA A 453 -1.27 6.66 29.50
N GLY A 454 -1.63 7.92 29.33
CA GLY A 454 -0.92 9.08 29.86
C GLY A 454 0.33 9.48 29.07
N VAL A 455 0.47 9.02 27.82
CA VAL A 455 1.58 9.42 26.95
C VAL A 455 1.36 10.86 26.47
N PRO A 456 2.31 11.79 26.74
CA PRO A 456 2.18 13.19 26.35
C PRO A 456 2.54 13.39 24.87
N LEU A 457 1.66 12.96 23.96
CA LEU A 457 1.83 13.17 22.52
C LEU A 457 1.91 14.66 22.18
N LYS A 458 2.72 15.02 21.18
CA LYS A 458 2.85 16.42 20.71
C LYS A 458 1.54 16.99 20.19
N ALA A 459 0.75 16.15 19.49
CA ALA A 459 -0.55 16.49 18.93
C ALA A 459 -1.35 15.23 18.59
N THR A 460 -2.67 15.38 18.45
CA THR A 460 -3.58 14.32 17.99
C THR A 460 -3.40 14.07 16.49
N VAL A 461 -3.13 12.82 16.10
CA VAL A 461 -3.05 12.39 14.69
C VAL A 461 -4.36 11.71 14.29
N GLY A 462 -5.03 12.24 13.27
CA GLY A 462 -6.17 11.61 12.61
C GLY A 462 -5.77 10.97 11.29
N GLY A 463 -6.49 9.92 10.88
CA GLY A 463 -6.28 9.22 9.60
C GLY A 463 -7.56 9.05 8.79
N ILE A 464 -7.47 9.24 7.48
CA ILE A 464 -8.60 9.10 6.56
C ILE A 464 -8.16 8.42 5.25
N SER A 465 -9.12 7.79 4.57
CA SER A 465 -8.94 7.25 3.22
C SER A 465 -9.82 7.99 2.22
N CYS A 466 -9.29 8.19 1.03
CA CYS A 466 -9.97 8.67 -0.16
C CYS A 466 -9.84 7.64 -1.27
N GLY A 467 -10.81 7.60 -2.18
CA GLY A 467 -10.74 6.79 -3.37
C GLY A 467 -11.13 7.55 -4.62
N LEU A 468 -11.01 6.87 -5.75
CA LEU A 468 -11.30 7.42 -7.07
C LEU A 468 -12.13 6.42 -7.86
N VAL A 469 -13.12 6.92 -8.57
CA VAL A 469 -13.80 6.19 -9.64
C VAL A 469 -13.62 6.97 -10.93
N THR A 470 -13.19 6.31 -11.98
CA THR A 470 -12.91 6.92 -13.28
C THR A 470 -13.90 6.46 -14.35
N GLU A 471 -14.05 7.25 -15.41
CA GLU A 471 -14.66 6.82 -16.65
C GLU A 471 -13.56 6.89 -17.72
N MET A 472 -13.33 5.78 -18.42
CA MET A 472 -12.32 5.70 -19.47
C MET A 472 -13.02 5.75 -20.84
N ASP A 473 -12.41 6.38 -21.83
CA ASP A 473 -12.85 6.35 -23.23
C ASP A 473 -12.46 5.02 -23.92
N GLU A 474 -12.90 4.83 -25.16
CA GLU A 474 -12.61 3.63 -25.97
C GLU A 474 -11.11 3.40 -26.22
N ASN A 475 -10.30 4.45 -26.11
CA ASN A 475 -8.85 4.40 -26.28
C ASN A 475 -8.10 4.18 -24.96
N GLY A 476 -8.82 4.06 -23.84
CA GLY A 476 -8.25 3.89 -22.51
C GLY A 476 -7.75 5.19 -21.86
N ASN A 477 -8.18 6.37 -22.33
CA ASN A 477 -7.89 7.64 -21.67
C ASN A 477 -8.97 7.97 -20.64
N MET A 478 -8.59 8.63 -19.55
CA MET A 478 -9.53 9.10 -18.54
C MET A 478 -10.38 10.26 -19.09
N LYS A 479 -11.70 10.03 -19.18
CA LYS A 479 -12.72 10.99 -19.62
C LYS A 479 -13.30 11.80 -18.47
N ALA A 480 -13.57 11.15 -17.35
CA ALA A 480 -14.10 11.77 -16.14
C ALA A 480 -13.63 11.00 -14.90
N TYR A 481 -13.71 11.63 -13.72
CA TYR A 481 -13.46 10.97 -12.45
C TYR A 481 -14.29 11.58 -11.31
N THR A 482 -14.45 10.83 -10.23
CA THR A 482 -15.07 11.28 -8.97
C THR A 482 -14.21 10.83 -7.80
N THR A 483 -13.80 11.79 -6.97
CA THR A 483 -13.08 11.54 -5.71
C THR A 483 -14.08 11.21 -4.59
N LEU A 484 -13.78 10.19 -3.79
CA LEU A 484 -14.61 9.72 -2.69
C LEU A 484 -13.89 9.89 -1.36
N LEU A 485 -14.58 10.40 -0.34
CA LEU A 485 -14.09 10.47 1.03
C LEU A 485 -14.61 9.27 1.85
N ASP A 486 -13.74 8.70 2.69
CA ASP A 486 -14.07 7.59 3.59
C ASP A 486 -14.68 6.39 2.85
N ILE A 487 -13.89 5.82 1.95
CA ILE A 487 -14.32 4.71 1.10
C ILE A 487 -14.65 3.45 1.90
N ILE A 488 -15.72 2.76 1.49
CA ILE A 488 -16.04 1.42 2.00
C ILE A 488 -15.28 0.32 1.25
N GLY A 489 -15.29 -0.91 1.78
CA GLY A 489 -14.53 -2.01 1.18
C GLY A 489 -14.87 -2.31 -0.28
N SER A 490 -16.14 -2.17 -0.68
CA SER A 490 -16.56 -2.35 -2.07
C SER A 490 -16.13 -1.19 -2.98
N GLU A 491 -16.02 0.03 -2.45
CA GLU A 491 -15.56 1.21 -3.20
C GLU A 491 -14.06 1.17 -3.43
N ASP A 492 -13.28 0.63 -2.48
CA ASP A 492 -11.91 0.21 -2.76
C ASP A 492 -11.97 -0.84 -3.89
N PHE A 493 -12.60 -1.99 -3.66
CA PHE A 493 -12.58 -3.13 -4.58
C PHE A 493 -12.91 -2.77 -6.04
N TYR A 494 -14.01 -2.04 -6.27
CA TYR A 494 -14.49 -1.64 -7.60
C TYR A 494 -14.00 -0.27 -8.09
N GLY A 495 -13.40 0.53 -7.20
CA GLY A 495 -12.76 1.78 -7.54
C GLY A 495 -11.36 1.59 -8.11
N ASP A 496 -10.67 2.71 -8.28
CA ASP A 496 -9.42 2.80 -9.03
C ASP A 496 -8.23 3.27 -8.18
N MET A 497 -8.51 3.83 -7.01
CA MET A 497 -7.54 4.39 -6.07
C MET A 497 -7.94 4.12 -4.62
N ASP A 498 -6.95 3.81 -3.78
CA ASP A 498 -7.01 3.82 -2.32
C ASP A 498 -5.87 4.71 -1.80
N PHE A 499 -6.21 5.95 -1.48
CA PHE A 499 -5.29 6.96 -0.95
C PHE A 499 -5.55 7.19 0.53
N LYS A 500 -4.54 6.96 1.37
CA LYS A 500 -4.59 7.12 2.82
C LYS A 500 -3.71 8.28 3.23
N LEU A 501 -4.23 9.16 4.07
CA LEU A 501 -3.51 10.31 4.61
C LEU A 501 -3.77 10.44 6.11
N CYS A 502 -2.69 10.51 6.86
CA CYS A 502 -2.66 10.79 8.28
C CYS A 502 -2.00 12.13 8.54
N GLY A 503 -2.33 12.75 9.66
CA GLY A 503 -1.73 14.01 10.05
C GLY A 503 -2.36 14.61 11.29
N THR A 504 -1.74 15.69 11.75
CA THR A 504 -2.28 16.54 12.80
C THR A 504 -3.04 17.71 12.18
N ARG A 505 -3.42 18.69 13.00
CA ARG A 505 -3.91 19.97 12.50
C ARG A 505 -2.84 20.77 11.75
N ALA A 506 -1.56 20.55 12.06
CA ALA A 506 -0.44 21.29 11.49
C ALA A 506 -0.02 20.77 10.12
N GLY A 507 -0.10 19.45 9.90
CA GLY A 507 0.28 18.87 8.62
C GLY A 507 0.25 17.35 8.59
N VAL A 508 0.81 16.81 7.52
CA VAL A 508 0.85 15.39 7.17
C VAL A 508 1.87 14.65 8.03
N THR A 509 1.51 13.46 8.52
CA THR A 509 2.43 12.59 9.28
C THR A 509 2.71 11.26 8.60
N GLY A 510 1.73 10.69 7.89
CA GLY A 510 1.87 9.40 7.22
C GLY A 510 0.95 9.30 6.02
N TYR A 511 1.36 8.57 4.99
CA TYR A 511 0.60 8.47 3.75
C TYR A 511 0.88 7.18 2.99
N GLN A 512 -0.10 6.78 2.20
CA GLN A 512 0.01 5.65 1.28
C GLN A 512 -0.96 5.83 0.13
N LEU A 513 -0.49 5.66 -1.11
CA LEU A 513 -1.35 5.61 -2.30
C LEU A 513 -1.19 4.26 -2.97
N ASP A 514 -2.31 3.58 -3.20
CA ASP A 514 -2.42 2.39 -4.03
C ASP A 514 -3.35 2.65 -5.21
N LEU A 515 -2.92 2.26 -6.41
CA LEU A 515 -3.74 2.36 -7.62
C LEU A 515 -4.02 0.98 -8.20
N LYS A 516 -5.19 0.88 -8.83
CA LYS A 516 -5.55 -0.25 -9.72
C LYS A 516 -5.42 0.13 -11.19
N LEU A 517 -5.11 1.40 -11.45
CA LEU A 517 -4.76 1.93 -12.76
C LEU A 517 -3.24 1.90 -12.95
N PRO A 518 -2.75 1.92 -14.21
CA PRO A 518 -1.33 2.09 -14.52
C PRO A 518 -0.70 3.34 -13.91
N GLY A 519 -1.50 4.38 -13.66
CA GLY A 519 -1.12 5.64 -13.04
C GLY A 519 -2.26 6.65 -13.11
N ILE A 520 -2.14 7.76 -12.39
CA ILE A 520 -3.04 8.92 -12.50
C ILE A 520 -2.25 10.22 -12.64
N PRO A 521 -2.82 11.27 -13.27
CA PRO A 521 -2.24 12.60 -13.24
C PRO A 521 -2.03 13.09 -11.80
N LEU A 522 -0.88 13.71 -11.53
CA LEU A 522 -0.54 14.19 -10.18
C LEU A 522 -1.57 15.19 -9.61
N SER A 523 -2.21 15.98 -10.47
CA SER A 523 -3.27 16.91 -10.09
C SER A 523 -4.47 16.23 -9.42
N ILE A 524 -4.77 14.97 -9.75
CA ILE A 524 -5.85 14.20 -9.09
C ILE A 524 -5.44 13.82 -7.66
N LEU A 525 -4.16 13.48 -7.45
CA LEU A 525 -3.65 13.22 -6.11
C LEU A 525 -3.65 14.49 -5.25
N GLU A 526 -3.32 15.64 -5.82
CA GLU A 526 -3.41 16.95 -5.14
C GLU A 526 -4.83 17.27 -4.65
N GLU A 527 -5.84 17.04 -5.49
CA GLU A 527 -7.24 17.14 -5.09
C GLU A 527 -7.56 16.17 -3.95
N GLY A 528 -7.09 14.92 -4.05
CA GLY A 528 -7.22 13.91 -3.01
C GLY A 528 -6.60 14.33 -1.67
N ILE A 529 -5.46 15.03 -1.68
CA ILE A 529 -4.81 15.56 -0.47
C ILE A 529 -5.69 16.60 0.22
N GLU A 530 -6.30 17.51 -0.54
CA GLU A 530 -7.19 18.53 0.02
C GLU A 530 -8.50 17.91 0.58
N VAL A 531 -9.09 16.95 -0.14
CA VAL A 531 -10.25 16.19 0.34
C VAL A 531 -9.92 15.45 1.64
N ALA A 532 -8.75 14.79 1.68
CA ALA A 532 -8.29 14.08 2.85
C ALA A 532 -8.01 15.01 4.04
N LYS A 533 -7.42 16.18 3.82
CA LYS A 533 -7.20 17.19 4.86
C LYS A 533 -8.51 17.56 5.56
N ASN A 534 -9.55 17.86 4.78
CA ASN A 534 -10.85 18.25 5.33
C ASN A 534 -11.48 17.12 6.16
N GLY A 535 -11.46 15.87 5.66
CA GLY A 535 -11.96 14.72 6.41
C GLY A 535 -11.14 14.42 7.67
N ARG A 536 -9.83 14.60 7.63
CA ARG A 536 -8.92 14.44 8.77
C ARG A 536 -9.27 15.38 9.92
N MET A 537 -9.59 16.64 9.65
CA MET A 537 -9.94 17.60 10.70
C MET A 537 -11.18 17.19 11.47
N ILE A 538 -12.23 16.71 10.78
CA ILE A 538 -13.47 16.23 11.41
C ILE A 538 -13.19 15.01 12.29
N ILE A 539 -12.29 14.13 11.86
CA ILE A 539 -11.87 12.96 12.66
C ILE A 539 -11.13 13.39 13.91
N ILE A 540 -10.20 14.35 13.80
CA ILE A 540 -9.47 14.88 14.95
C ILE A 540 -10.44 15.51 15.96
N ASP A 541 -11.38 16.33 15.48
CA ASP A 541 -12.42 16.94 16.34
C ASP A 541 -13.16 15.85 17.14
N LYS A 542 -13.57 14.77 16.47
CA LYS A 542 -14.25 13.65 17.13
C LYS A 542 -13.38 12.92 18.16
N MET A 543 -12.10 12.72 17.87
CA MET A 543 -11.17 12.07 18.80
C MET A 543 -10.97 12.91 20.06
N GLU A 544 -10.82 14.24 19.90
CA GLU A 544 -10.61 15.18 21.00
C GLU A 544 -11.86 15.33 21.89
N GLU A 545 -13.07 15.11 21.34
CA GLU A 545 -14.29 14.98 22.15
C GLU A 545 -14.24 13.76 23.10
N SER A 546 -13.64 12.65 22.64
CA SER A 546 -13.53 11.41 23.42
C SER A 546 -12.39 11.45 24.43
N ILE A 547 -11.29 12.13 24.12
CA ILE A 547 -10.15 12.32 25.02
C ILE A 547 -9.41 13.62 24.69
N SER A 548 -9.50 14.60 25.59
CA SER A 548 -8.99 15.97 25.37
C SER A 548 -7.47 16.13 25.55
N GLY A 549 -6.79 15.11 26.08
CA GLY A 549 -5.37 15.15 26.38
C GLY A 549 -4.90 13.89 27.11
N PRO A 550 -3.62 13.80 27.48
CA PRO A 550 -3.09 12.65 28.19
C PRO A 550 -3.78 12.50 29.56
N ALA A 551 -4.22 11.27 29.87
CA ALA A 551 -4.72 10.91 31.19
C ALA A 551 -3.58 10.83 32.22
N GLU A 552 -3.92 10.58 33.48
CA GLU A 552 -2.90 10.18 34.46
C GLU A 552 -2.32 8.81 34.08
N LEU A 553 -1.03 8.59 34.34
CA LEU A 553 -0.38 7.31 34.12
C LEU A 553 -1.13 6.20 34.87
N SER A 554 -1.39 5.09 34.18
CA SER A 554 -2.04 3.93 34.78
C SER A 554 -1.26 3.44 36.01
N PRO A 555 -1.96 3.05 37.10
CA PRO A 555 -1.30 2.48 38.28
C PRO A 555 -0.66 1.11 38.01
N TYR A 556 -0.89 0.53 36.81
CA TYR A 556 -0.31 -0.72 36.36
C TYR A 556 0.92 -0.52 35.44
N ALA A 557 1.26 0.74 35.11
CA ALA A 557 2.27 1.11 34.11
C ALA A 557 3.73 0.85 34.49
#